data_AF-A0A0C9T991-F1
#
_entry.id   AF-A0A0C9T991-F1
#
_cell.length_a   1.000
_cell.length_b   1.000
_cell.length_c   1.000
_cell.angle_alpha   90.00
_cell.angle_beta   90.00
_cell.angle_gamma   90.00
#
_symmetry.space_group_name_H-M   'P 1'
#
loop_
_entity.id
_entity.type
_entity.pdbx_description
1 polymer ?
#
loop_
_entity_poly.entity_id
_entity_poly.type
_entity_poly.pdbx_seq_one_letter_code
_entity_poly.pdbx_strand_id
1 'polypeptide(L)'
;LPSLDFQPAEPGPEKLGRTGAKSSKDSLSSIERRRSLWGRLSLAIFVLALGAEAVYLGREWEADELSAKKLRIEDAPSGRVERTKARIMDMFDYFNKPIWTELLPPPLPAPHQKPYTLLLSMDDLLITSTWDRGQGWRTAKRPGVDYFLAYLSQFYEVIIFTTQNHYTALPVIEKLDPYNFFIAYKLFREATRSVDGKIVKDLSYLNRDLSKVILLDTHPEHVATHPENSIVVPKWTGNPGDKGLVAMIPFLESIGIYKPQDVRPILQAYEGKDVPLEYAKKEAEARERHIAEWKDKSRGLAAGGFTLSSLFGVTTDVGVLESRSPVTF
;
A
#
# COMPACT_ATOMS: atom_id res chain seq x y z
N LEU A 1 -61.70 64.90 5.19
CA LEU A 1 -61.21 64.13 6.35
C LEU A 1 -59.80 64.62 6.65
N PRO A 2 -59.60 65.51 7.63
CA PRO A 2 -58.29 66.00 8.02
C PRO A 2 -57.61 64.95 8.92
N SER A 3 -56.36 64.61 8.60
CA SER A 3 -55.51 63.68 9.32
C SER A 3 -55.06 64.27 10.66
N LEU A 4 -55.23 63.48 11.73
CA LEU A 4 -54.71 63.73 13.07
C LEU A 4 -53.20 63.46 13.09
N ASP A 5 -52.39 64.50 12.91
CA ASP A 5 -50.95 64.44 13.20
C ASP A 5 -50.72 64.55 14.71
N PHE A 6 -50.56 63.41 15.36
CA PHE A 6 -50.13 63.31 16.74
C PHE A 6 -48.59 63.15 16.74
N GLN A 7 -47.86 64.26 16.82
CA GLN A 7 -46.41 64.19 17.08
C GLN A 7 -46.19 63.84 18.55
N PRO A 8 -45.47 62.74 18.89
CA PRO A 8 -45.02 62.53 20.26
C PRO A 8 -43.93 63.57 20.59
N ALA A 9 -44.05 64.21 21.76
CA ALA A 9 -43.08 65.17 22.26
C ALA A 9 -41.68 64.51 22.38
N GLU A 10 -40.64 65.20 21.91
CA GLU A 10 -39.26 64.74 22.08
C GLU A 10 -38.92 64.60 23.56
N PRO A 11 -38.36 63.45 24.01
CA PRO A 11 -37.85 63.35 25.37
C PRO A 11 -36.63 64.26 25.51
N GLY A 12 -36.71 65.25 26.41
CA GLY A 12 -35.57 66.10 26.78
C GLY A 12 -34.39 65.26 27.31
N PRO A 13 -33.16 65.81 27.31
CA PRO A 13 -31.96 65.04 27.59
C PRO A 13 -31.98 64.51 29.03
N GLU A 14 -32.24 63.20 29.19
CA GLU A 14 -32.02 62.51 30.45
C GLU A 14 -30.55 62.63 30.82
N LYS A 15 -30.26 63.36 31.90
CA LYS A 15 -28.95 63.36 32.54
C LYS A 15 -28.71 61.94 33.06
N LEU A 16 -28.00 61.13 32.27
CA LEU A 16 -27.39 59.88 32.72
C LEU A 16 -26.40 60.20 33.85
N GLY A 17 -26.91 60.28 35.07
CA GLY A 17 -26.10 60.26 36.27
C GLY A 17 -25.32 58.94 36.28
N ARG A 18 -24.05 58.99 35.88
CA ARG A 18 -23.13 57.87 36.09
C ARG A 18 -23.04 57.65 37.59
N THR A 19 -23.74 56.64 38.09
CA THR A 19 -23.54 56.16 39.46
C THR A 19 -22.09 55.71 39.55
N GLY A 20 -21.33 56.32 40.45
CA GLY A 20 -19.90 56.06 40.68
C GLY A 20 -19.64 54.71 41.35
N ALA A 21 -20.39 53.67 40.99
CA ALA A 21 -20.18 52.32 41.46
C ALA A 21 -18.97 51.74 40.72
N LYS A 22 -17.80 51.80 41.35
CA LYS A 22 -16.66 50.96 40.97
C LYS A 22 -17.11 49.51 41.12
N SER A 23 -17.35 48.83 40.00
CA SER A 23 -17.50 47.37 39.99
C SER A 23 -16.25 46.80 40.65
N SER A 24 -16.39 46.27 41.87
CA SER A 24 -15.31 45.58 42.54
C SER A 24 -14.91 44.44 41.61
N LYS A 25 -13.65 44.44 41.16
CA LYS A 25 -13.08 43.48 40.21
C LYS A 25 -13.21 42.00 40.61
N ASP A 26 -13.91 41.70 41.70
CA ASP A 26 -14.01 40.39 42.34
C ASP A 26 -15.41 40.06 42.94
N SER A 27 -16.44 40.85 42.62
CA SER A 27 -17.82 40.50 43.00
C SER A 27 -18.45 39.59 41.95
N LEU A 28 -17.91 38.38 41.79
CA LEU A 28 -18.60 37.33 41.06
C LEU A 28 -19.98 37.13 41.70
N SER A 29 -21.02 37.13 40.87
CA SER A 29 -22.39 36.87 41.31
C SER A 29 -22.47 35.52 42.01
N SER A 30 -23.39 35.33 42.95
CA SER A 30 -23.57 34.06 43.68
C SER A 30 -23.75 32.87 42.71
N ILE A 31 -24.36 33.12 41.55
CA ILE A 31 -24.53 32.17 40.46
C ILE A 31 -23.18 31.83 39.79
N GLU A 32 -22.33 32.82 39.56
CA GLU A 32 -20.99 32.64 38.95
C GLU A 32 -20.04 31.93 39.90
N ARG A 33 -20.08 32.25 41.21
CA ARG A 33 -19.32 31.53 42.24
C ARG A 33 -19.74 30.06 42.30
N ARG A 34 -21.04 29.77 42.24
CA ARG A 34 -21.57 28.40 42.18
C ARG A 34 -21.10 27.69 40.91
N ARG A 35 -21.20 28.32 39.74
CA ARG A 35 -20.73 27.75 38.47
C ARG A 35 -19.21 27.50 38.49
N SER A 36 -18.42 28.42 39.03
CA SER A 36 -16.97 28.27 39.16
C SER A 36 -16.59 27.15 40.13
N LEU A 37 -17.29 27.04 41.25
CA LEU A 37 -17.11 25.95 42.22
C LEU A 37 -17.45 24.59 41.60
N TRP A 38 -18.60 24.47 40.93
CA TRP A 38 -18.98 23.24 40.22
C TRP A 38 -18.05 22.91 39.08
N GLY A 39 -17.52 23.91 38.35
CA GLY A 39 -16.52 23.71 37.29
C GLY A 39 -15.16 23.25 37.84
N ARG A 40 -14.73 23.76 39.00
CA ARG A 40 -13.51 23.28 39.69
C ARG A 40 -13.70 21.88 40.24
N LEU A 41 -14.88 21.59 40.81
CA LEU A 41 -15.21 20.27 41.32
C LEU A 41 -15.29 19.24 40.19
N SER A 42 -15.92 19.57 39.07
CA SER A 42 -15.98 18.66 37.91
C SER A 42 -14.60 18.41 37.32
N LEU A 43 -13.74 19.43 37.21
CA LEU A 43 -12.36 19.27 36.80
C LEU A 43 -11.56 18.38 37.77
N ALA A 44 -11.74 18.56 39.08
CA ALA A 44 -11.08 17.73 40.08
C ALA A 44 -11.52 16.26 39.99
N ILE A 45 -12.82 16.00 39.81
CA ILE A 45 -13.34 14.64 39.59
C ILE A 45 -12.76 14.04 38.30
N PHE A 46 -12.70 14.82 37.22
CA PHE A 46 -12.13 14.37 35.95
C PHE A 46 -10.64 14.00 36.08
N VAL A 47 -9.84 14.82 36.76
CA VAL A 47 -8.41 14.52 37.02
C VAL A 47 -8.25 13.28 37.90
N LEU A 48 -9.08 13.13 38.94
CA LEU A 48 -9.06 11.93 39.79
C LEU A 48 -9.43 10.67 38.99
N ALA A 49 -10.42 10.75 38.11
CA ALA A 49 -10.82 9.66 37.23
C ALA A 49 -9.68 9.27 36.26
N LEU A 50 -9.04 10.26 35.61
CA LEU A 50 -7.87 10.02 34.75
C LEU A 50 -6.70 9.39 35.51
N GLY A 51 -6.46 9.83 36.76
CA GLY A 51 -5.43 9.25 37.62
C GLY A 51 -5.72 7.80 37.97
N ALA A 52 -6.96 7.49 38.37
CA ALA A 52 -7.40 6.11 38.66
C ALA A 52 -7.31 5.22 37.40
N GLU A 53 -7.68 5.74 36.23
CA GLU A 53 -7.58 5.03 34.96
C GLU A 53 -6.11 4.78 34.55
N ALA A 54 -5.21 5.75 34.72
CA ALA A 54 -3.78 5.56 34.46
C ALA A 54 -3.16 4.48 35.38
N VAL A 55 -3.61 4.40 36.63
CA VAL A 55 -3.24 3.34 37.58
C VAL A 55 -3.77 1.98 37.12
N TYR A 56 -5.03 1.93 36.67
CA TYR A 56 -5.67 0.72 36.16
C TYR A 56 -5.01 0.21 34.86
N LEU A 57 -4.67 1.11 33.94
CA LEU A 57 -3.91 0.79 32.72
C LEU A 57 -2.48 0.32 33.02
N GLY A 58 -2.00 0.51 34.25
CA GLY A 58 -0.74 -0.06 34.74
C GLY A 58 -0.85 -1.49 35.27
N ARG A 59 -2.03 -2.15 35.19
CA ARG A 59 -2.23 -3.54 35.65
C ARG A 59 -1.38 -4.53 34.85
N GLU A 60 -1.20 -5.74 35.36
CA GLU A 60 -0.43 -6.79 34.66
C GLU A 60 -1.12 -7.21 33.36
N TRP A 61 -0.37 -7.85 32.47
CA TRP A 61 -0.92 -8.40 31.24
C TRP A 61 -1.70 -9.66 31.57
N GLU A 62 -2.95 -9.73 31.15
CA GLU A 62 -3.69 -10.99 31.23
C GLU A 62 -3.33 -11.90 30.05
N ALA A 63 -3.43 -13.21 30.25
CA ALA A 63 -3.06 -14.20 29.24
C ALA A 63 -3.82 -14.02 27.91
N ASP A 64 -5.08 -13.57 27.98
CA ASP A 64 -5.93 -13.31 26.82
C ASP A 64 -5.48 -12.05 26.05
N GLU A 65 -5.09 -10.97 26.75
CA GLU A 65 -4.54 -9.75 26.14
C GLU A 65 -3.20 -10.03 25.43
N LEU A 66 -2.37 -10.89 26.04
CA LEU A 66 -1.08 -11.28 25.51
C LEU A 66 -1.23 -12.13 24.23
N SER A 67 -2.21 -13.05 24.26
CA SER A 67 -2.55 -13.93 23.13
C SER A 67 -3.12 -13.13 21.95
N ALA A 68 -4.02 -12.18 22.21
CA ALA A 68 -4.58 -11.29 21.19
C ALA A 68 -3.50 -10.45 20.49
N LYS A 69 -2.44 -10.06 21.23
CA LYS A 69 -1.32 -9.28 20.69
C LYS A 69 -0.20 -10.12 20.08
N LYS A 70 -0.31 -11.45 20.10
CA LYS A 70 0.76 -12.39 19.68
C LYS A 70 2.12 -12.07 20.33
N LEU A 71 2.13 -11.51 21.54
CA LEU A 71 3.35 -11.20 22.29
C LEU A 71 3.69 -12.36 23.23
N ARG A 72 4.98 -12.64 23.43
CA ARG A 72 5.44 -13.53 24.51
C ARG A 72 5.59 -12.71 25.80
N ILE A 73 5.45 -13.38 26.95
CA ILE A 73 5.55 -12.72 28.28
C ILE A 73 6.93 -12.06 28.44
N GLU A 74 7.96 -12.63 27.81
CA GLU A 74 9.35 -12.17 27.85
C GLU A 74 9.60 -10.86 27.09
N ASP A 75 8.83 -10.59 26.03
CA ASP A 75 8.95 -9.39 25.19
C ASP A 75 8.05 -8.23 25.67
N ALA A 76 7.20 -8.50 26.67
CA ALA A 76 6.23 -7.54 27.15
C ALA A 76 6.86 -6.52 28.12
N PRO A 77 6.55 -5.22 27.99
CA PRO A 77 7.05 -4.21 28.92
C PRO A 77 6.63 -4.55 30.36
N SER A 78 7.60 -4.64 31.27
CA SER A 78 7.41 -5.11 32.64
C SER A 78 7.10 -3.96 33.60
N GLY A 79 7.65 -2.77 33.33
CA GLY A 79 7.43 -1.57 34.14
C GLY A 79 5.98 -1.10 34.10
N ARG A 80 5.43 -0.69 35.25
CA ARG A 80 4.04 -0.19 35.35
C ARG A 80 3.79 1.01 34.43
N VAL A 81 4.75 1.93 34.32
CA VAL A 81 4.69 3.09 33.42
C VAL A 81 4.78 2.68 31.95
N GLU A 82 5.62 1.69 31.64
CA GLU A 82 5.77 1.17 30.28
C GLU A 82 4.50 0.46 29.81
N ARG A 83 3.83 -0.28 30.70
CA ARG A 83 2.52 -0.90 30.45
C ARG A 83 1.43 0.14 30.22
N THR A 84 1.34 1.15 31.08
CA THR A 84 0.39 2.26 30.89
C THR A 84 0.64 2.96 29.56
N LYS A 85 1.91 3.26 29.21
CA LYS A 85 2.27 3.87 27.93
C LYS A 85 1.91 2.98 26.74
N ALA A 86 2.20 1.69 26.81
CA ALA A 86 1.87 0.74 25.76
C ALA A 86 0.36 0.64 25.54
N ARG A 87 -0.45 0.58 26.60
CA ARG A 87 -1.93 0.56 26.48
C ARG A 87 -2.50 1.87 25.95
N ILE A 88 -1.96 3.02 26.37
CA ILE A 88 -2.37 4.33 25.83
C ILE A 88 -2.05 4.41 24.34
N MET A 89 -0.84 4.02 23.93
CA MET A 89 -0.46 4.01 22.52
C MET A 89 -1.30 3.04 21.70
N ASP A 90 -1.63 1.85 22.25
CA ASP A 90 -2.52 0.87 21.63
C ASP A 90 -3.95 1.39 21.43
N MET A 91 -4.43 2.28 22.31
CA MET A 91 -5.71 2.97 22.11
C MET A 91 -5.68 3.90 20.89
N PHE A 92 -4.51 4.46 20.56
CA PHE A 92 -4.29 5.23 19.34
C PHE A 92 -3.87 4.36 18.14
N ASP A 93 -3.53 3.09 18.34
CA ASP A 93 -3.14 2.19 17.26
C ASP A 93 -4.26 1.94 16.26
N TYR A 94 -5.53 2.08 16.66
CA TYR A 94 -6.68 2.08 15.75
C TYR A 94 -6.51 3.10 14.60
N PHE A 95 -5.82 4.22 14.84
CA PHE A 95 -5.60 5.26 13.83
C PHE A 95 -4.34 5.01 12.98
N ASN A 96 -3.42 4.15 13.43
CA ASN A 96 -2.10 3.96 12.82
C ASN A 96 -1.90 2.56 12.18
N LYS A 97 -2.66 1.56 12.61
CA LYS A 97 -2.66 0.20 12.04
C LYS A 97 -3.86 0.02 11.09
N PRO A 98 -3.74 -0.84 10.08
CA PRO A 98 -4.87 -1.14 9.21
C PRO A 98 -5.99 -1.81 10.03
N ILE A 99 -7.22 -1.70 9.55
CA ILE A 99 -8.43 -2.18 10.25
C ILE A 99 -8.36 -3.69 10.56
N TRP A 100 -7.60 -4.45 9.76
CA TRP A 100 -7.41 -5.90 9.91
C TRP A 100 -5.95 -6.26 10.18
N THR A 101 -5.73 -7.28 11.03
CA THR A 101 -4.42 -7.86 11.30
C THR A 101 -3.84 -8.59 10.08
N GLU A 102 -4.69 -9.13 9.23
CA GLU A 102 -4.35 -9.80 7.99
C GLU A 102 -5.26 -9.23 6.89
N LEU A 103 -4.65 -8.64 5.86
CA LEU A 103 -5.36 -7.96 4.77
C LEU A 103 -5.99 -8.94 3.79
N LEU A 104 -5.42 -10.14 3.67
CA LEU A 104 -5.91 -11.18 2.77
C LEU A 104 -6.26 -12.45 3.54
N PRO A 105 -7.25 -13.21 3.05
CA PRO A 105 -7.48 -14.56 3.52
C PRO A 105 -6.25 -15.44 3.26
N PRO A 106 -6.14 -16.58 3.96
CA PRO A 106 -5.06 -17.54 3.70
C PRO A 106 -5.06 -17.97 2.24
N PRO A 107 -3.89 -18.33 1.68
CA PRO A 107 -3.81 -18.79 0.31
C PRO A 107 -4.68 -20.01 0.07
N LEU A 108 -5.22 -20.12 -1.14
CA LEU A 108 -6.02 -21.28 -1.55
C LEU A 108 -5.18 -22.57 -1.45
N PRO A 109 -5.81 -23.73 -1.16
CA PRO A 109 -5.11 -25.00 -1.19
C PRO A 109 -4.63 -25.34 -2.61
N ALA A 110 -3.52 -26.06 -2.71
CA ALA A 110 -3.06 -26.64 -3.97
C ALA A 110 -4.18 -27.52 -4.57
N PRO A 111 -4.46 -27.48 -5.89
CA PRO A 111 -3.61 -26.95 -6.98
C PRO A 111 -3.95 -25.53 -7.46
N HIS A 112 -4.96 -24.86 -6.88
CA HIS A 112 -5.45 -23.57 -7.40
C HIS A 112 -4.57 -22.37 -6.99
N GLN A 113 -3.64 -22.57 -6.06
CA GLN A 113 -2.74 -21.53 -5.60
C GLN A 113 -1.74 -21.10 -6.68
N LYS A 114 -1.62 -19.79 -6.90
CA LYS A 114 -0.52 -19.22 -7.68
C LYS A 114 0.75 -19.14 -6.83
N PRO A 115 1.93 -19.40 -7.40
CA PRO A 115 3.18 -19.45 -6.63
C PRO A 115 3.64 -18.08 -6.13
N TYR A 116 3.33 -17.01 -6.87
CA TYR A 116 3.76 -15.64 -6.55
C TYR A 116 2.58 -14.69 -6.47
N THR A 117 2.72 -13.64 -5.67
CA THR A 117 1.73 -12.56 -5.53
C THR A 117 2.31 -11.28 -6.12
N LEU A 118 1.57 -10.67 -7.04
CA LEU A 118 1.93 -9.41 -7.68
C LEU A 118 0.96 -8.32 -7.24
N LEU A 119 1.47 -7.37 -6.46
CA LEU A 119 0.71 -6.18 -6.07
C LEU A 119 0.95 -5.07 -7.08
N LEU A 120 -0.13 -4.47 -7.55
CA LEU A 120 -0.08 -3.38 -8.52
C LEU A 120 -0.73 -2.13 -7.93
N SER A 121 -0.02 -1.01 -8.00
CA SER A 121 -0.64 0.30 -7.78
C SER A 121 -1.65 0.61 -8.89
N MET A 122 -2.71 1.36 -8.59
CA MET A 122 -3.71 1.73 -9.59
C MET A 122 -3.34 3.06 -10.26
N ASP A 123 -3.16 4.10 -9.44
CA ASP A 123 -2.92 5.47 -9.88
C ASP A 123 -1.52 5.63 -10.47
N ASP A 124 -1.46 6.34 -11.59
CA ASP A 124 -0.28 6.62 -12.41
C ASP A 124 0.46 5.36 -12.92
N LEU A 125 0.00 4.14 -12.59
CA LEU A 125 0.55 2.88 -13.07
C LEU A 125 -0.34 2.23 -14.14
N LEU A 126 -1.60 1.94 -13.80
CA LEU A 126 -2.56 1.27 -14.70
C LEU A 126 -3.49 2.28 -15.37
N ILE A 127 -3.81 3.34 -14.66
CA ILE A 127 -4.67 4.43 -15.09
C ILE A 127 -4.09 5.77 -14.64
N THR A 128 -4.53 6.84 -15.28
CA THR A 128 -4.32 8.19 -14.76
C THR A 128 -5.64 8.94 -14.76
N SER A 129 -5.91 9.67 -13.69
CA SER A 129 -7.14 10.46 -13.55
C SER A 129 -6.79 11.94 -13.57
N THR A 130 -7.32 12.65 -14.56
CA THR A 130 -7.17 14.09 -14.72
C THR A 130 -8.49 14.77 -14.41
N TRP A 131 -8.46 15.89 -13.68
CA TRP A 131 -9.64 16.71 -13.44
C TRP A 131 -9.62 17.95 -14.34
N ASP A 132 -10.73 18.21 -15.02
CA ASP A 132 -10.95 19.43 -15.78
C ASP A 132 -12.24 20.13 -15.32
N ARG A 133 -12.28 21.46 -15.38
CA ARG A 133 -13.44 22.26 -14.95
C ARG A 133 -14.69 21.98 -15.77
N GLY A 134 -14.52 21.70 -17.07
CA GLY A 134 -15.64 21.48 -17.99
C GLY A 134 -16.26 20.10 -17.89
N GLN A 135 -15.43 19.06 -17.75
CA GLN A 135 -15.85 17.66 -17.81
C GLN A 135 -15.67 16.87 -16.51
N GLY A 136 -15.15 17.52 -15.46
CA GLY A 136 -14.89 16.89 -14.17
C GLY A 136 -13.74 15.88 -14.25
N TRP A 137 -13.87 14.80 -13.48
CA TRP A 137 -12.90 13.72 -13.43
C TRP A 137 -12.97 12.86 -14.69
N ARG A 138 -11.83 12.70 -15.37
CA ARG A 138 -11.67 11.81 -16.51
C ARG A 138 -10.52 10.85 -16.23
N THR A 139 -10.77 9.56 -16.43
CA THR A 139 -9.80 8.50 -16.21
C THR A 139 -9.38 7.92 -17.55
N ALA A 140 -8.09 7.97 -17.85
CA ALA A 140 -7.49 7.35 -19.01
C ALA A 140 -6.87 6.01 -18.63
N LYS A 141 -6.97 5.04 -19.54
CA LYS A 141 -6.42 3.70 -19.39
C LYS A 141 -5.03 3.63 -20.01
N ARG A 142 -4.05 3.06 -19.30
CA ARG A 142 -2.70 2.91 -19.84
C ARG A 142 -2.69 1.92 -21.01
N PRO A 143 -2.03 2.23 -22.13
CA PRO A 143 -1.91 1.32 -23.25
C PRO A 143 -1.36 -0.05 -22.81
N GLY A 144 -2.03 -1.12 -23.23
CA GLY A 144 -1.61 -2.49 -22.93
C GLY A 144 -1.97 -3.02 -21.54
N VAL A 145 -2.70 -2.26 -20.71
CA VAL A 145 -3.07 -2.72 -19.36
C VAL A 145 -3.93 -3.99 -19.35
N ASP A 146 -4.87 -4.12 -20.29
CA ASP A 146 -5.74 -5.31 -20.35
C ASP A 146 -4.90 -6.55 -20.66
N TYR A 147 -3.96 -6.43 -21.61
CA TYR A 147 -3.04 -7.50 -21.97
C TYR A 147 -2.10 -7.83 -20.81
N PHE A 148 -1.57 -6.82 -20.12
CA PHE A 148 -0.72 -6.99 -18.94
C PHE A 148 -1.42 -7.79 -17.84
N LEU A 149 -2.66 -7.42 -17.47
CA LEU A 149 -3.44 -8.12 -16.45
C LEU A 149 -3.82 -9.55 -16.90
N ALA A 150 -4.29 -9.71 -18.14
CA ALA A 150 -4.68 -11.02 -18.68
C ALA A 150 -3.50 -11.99 -18.80
N TYR A 151 -2.31 -11.49 -19.13
CA TYR A 151 -1.11 -12.32 -19.25
C TYR A 151 -0.55 -12.71 -17.89
N LEU A 152 -0.37 -11.74 -16.98
CA LEU A 152 0.29 -11.99 -15.70
C LEU A 152 -0.59 -12.75 -14.69
N SER A 153 -1.92 -12.65 -14.79
CA SER A 153 -2.85 -13.45 -13.95
C SER A 153 -2.69 -14.96 -14.12
N GLN A 154 -2.04 -15.41 -15.21
CA GLN A 154 -1.73 -16.83 -15.42
C GLN A 154 -0.61 -17.31 -14.49
N PHE A 155 0.37 -16.44 -14.20
CA PHE A 155 1.56 -16.75 -13.39
C PHE A 155 1.44 -16.29 -11.94
N TYR A 156 0.77 -15.16 -11.71
CA TYR A 156 0.70 -14.45 -10.42
C TYR A 156 -0.72 -14.39 -9.88
N GLU A 157 -0.83 -14.38 -8.55
CA GLU A 157 -1.98 -13.84 -7.85
C GLU A 157 -1.92 -12.31 -7.95
N VAL A 158 -2.68 -11.72 -8.86
CA VAL A 158 -2.68 -10.27 -9.09
C VAL A 158 -3.59 -9.58 -8.08
N ILE A 159 -3.05 -8.62 -7.36
CA ILE A 159 -3.75 -7.86 -6.33
C ILE A 159 -3.59 -6.37 -6.65
N ILE A 160 -4.71 -5.65 -6.74
CA ILE A 160 -4.65 -4.19 -6.86
C ILE A 160 -4.51 -3.63 -5.45
N PHE A 161 -3.44 -2.89 -5.19
CA PHE A 161 -3.24 -2.17 -3.94
C PHE A 161 -3.14 -0.67 -4.21
N THR A 162 -4.24 0.06 -4.03
CA THR A 162 -4.33 1.49 -4.29
C THR A 162 -4.37 2.32 -3.01
N THR A 163 -3.88 3.56 -3.09
CA THR A 163 -4.02 4.58 -2.05
C THR A 163 -5.33 5.35 -2.16
N GLN A 164 -6.14 5.09 -3.18
CA GLN A 164 -7.48 5.65 -3.28
C GLN A 164 -8.47 4.97 -2.34
N ASN A 165 -9.47 5.72 -1.88
CA ASN A 165 -10.55 5.20 -1.08
C ASN A 165 -11.39 4.20 -1.87
N HIS A 166 -12.00 3.25 -1.17
CA HIS A 166 -12.83 2.21 -1.78
C HIS A 166 -13.89 2.77 -2.75
N TYR A 167 -14.58 3.84 -2.37
CA TYR A 167 -15.70 4.39 -3.14
C TYR A 167 -15.29 5.03 -4.49
N THR A 168 -14.05 5.51 -4.63
CA THR A 168 -13.57 6.08 -5.90
C THR A 168 -12.96 5.02 -6.81
N ALA A 169 -12.19 4.10 -6.22
CA ALA A 169 -11.40 3.15 -6.96
C ALA A 169 -12.20 1.94 -7.45
N LEU A 170 -13.16 1.45 -6.65
CA LEU A 170 -13.89 0.23 -6.98
C LEU A 170 -14.57 0.30 -8.37
N PRO A 171 -15.33 1.35 -8.73
CA PRO A 171 -15.98 1.44 -10.04
C PRO A 171 -14.99 1.48 -11.22
N VAL A 172 -13.77 1.96 -10.97
CA VAL A 172 -12.71 2.02 -11.98
C VAL A 172 -12.10 0.63 -12.18
N ILE A 173 -11.80 -0.08 -11.09
CA ILE A 173 -11.27 -1.44 -11.12
C ILE A 173 -12.29 -2.39 -11.77
N GLU A 174 -13.58 -2.26 -11.43
CA GLU A 174 -14.64 -3.05 -12.07
C GLU A 174 -14.77 -2.78 -13.57
N LYS A 175 -14.39 -1.60 -14.05
CA LYS A 175 -14.33 -1.34 -15.50
C LYS A 175 -13.07 -1.90 -16.15
N LEU A 176 -11.98 -2.04 -15.41
CA LEU A 176 -10.74 -2.67 -15.89
C LEU A 176 -10.88 -4.20 -15.97
N ASP A 177 -11.56 -4.80 -15.00
CA ASP A 177 -11.86 -6.25 -14.97
C ASP A 177 -13.35 -6.49 -14.67
N PRO A 178 -14.24 -6.36 -15.68
CA PRO A 178 -15.68 -6.50 -15.49
C PRO A 178 -16.13 -7.87 -15.01
N TYR A 179 -15.33 -8.91 -15.29
CA TYR A 179 -15.66 -10.28 -14.95
C TYR A 179 -14.90 -10.80 -13.71
N ASN A 180 -14.02 -9.98 -13.13
CA ASN A 180 -13.12 -10.34 -12.02
C ASN A 180 -12.31 -11.62 -12.31
N PHE A 181 -11.79 -11.75 -13.53
CA PHE A 181 -11.00 -12.93 -13.93
C PHE A 181 -9.51 -12.76 -13.70
N PHE A 182 -9.01 -11.52 -13.72
CA PHE A 182 -7.58 -11.23 -13.65
C PHE A 182 -7.15 -10.82 -12.24
N ILE A 183 -7.99 -10.05 -11.56
CA ILE A 183 -7.68 -9.48 -10.25
C ILE A 183 -8.29 -10.37 -9.16
N ALA A 184 -7.44 -10.95 -8.31
CA ALA A 184 -7.86 -11.82 -7.22
C ALA A 184 -8.43 -11.02 -6.03
N TYR A 185 -7.71 -9.97 -5.60
CA TYR A 185 -8.08 -9.14 -4.47
C TYR A 185 -7.86 -7.65 -4.74
N LYS A 186 -8.63 -6.80 -4.06
CA LYS A 186 -8.63 -5.34 -4.20
C LYS A 186 -8.41 -4.73 -2.82
N LEU A 187 -7.28 -4.07 -2.64
CA LEU A 187 -6.90 -3.36 -1.43
C LEU A 187 -6.90 -1.85 -1.71
N PHE A 188 -7.50 -1.09 -0.81
CA PHE A 188 -7.76 0.33 -0.94
C PHE A 188 -7.02 1.14 0.14
N ARG A 189 -7.28 2.45 0.22
CA ARG A 189 -6.68 3.36 1.21
C ARG A 189 -6.82 2.83 2.64
N GLU A 190 -7.94 2.21 2.95
CA GLU A 190 -8.28 1.66 4.27
C GLU A 190 -7.32 0.52 4.70
N ALA A 191 -6.64 -0.12 3.74
CA ALA A 191 -5.64 -1.16 3.98
C ALA A 191 -4.19 -0.63 4.10
N THR A 192 -3.97 0.66 3.82
CA THR A 192 -2.64 1.29 3.91
C THR A 192 -2.38 1.86 5.31
N ARG A 193 -1.11 2.08 5.67
CA ARG A 193 -0.71 2.70 6.93
C ARG A 193 -0.23 4.13 6.72
N SER A 194 -0.24 4.91 7.78
CA SER A 194 0.39 6.22 7.83
C SER A 194 1.59 6.14 8.77
N VAL A 195 2.80 6.31 8.25
CA VAL A 195 4.04 6.36 9.03
C VAL A 195 4.62 7.75 8.83
N ASP A 196 4.80 8.51 9.91
CA ASP A 196 5.31 9.89 9.89
C ASP A 196 4.54 10.83 8.93
N GLY A 197 3.22 10.62 8.83
CA GLY A 197 2.34 11.40 7.95
C GLY A 197 2.41 11.01 6.47
N LYS A 198 3.20 10.00 6.10
CA LYS A 198 3.28 9.44 4.75
C LYS A 198 2.51 8.14 4.64
N ILE A 199 1.90 7.93 3.48
CA ILE A 199 1.14 6.71 3.19
C ILE A 199 2.12 5.61 2.79
N VAL A 200 2.08 4.49 3.49
CA VAL A 200 2.91 3.32 3.22
C VAL A 200 2.05 2.08 3.01
N LYS A 201 2.48 1.22 2.08
CA LYS A 201 1.88 -0.07 1.76
C LYS A 201 2.68 -1.16 2.46
N ASP A 202 2.27 -1.47 3.67
CA ASP A 202 2.96 -2.42 4.53
C ASP A 202 2.63 -3.87 4.13
N LEU A 203 3.59 -4.57 3.53
CA LEU A 203 3.43 -5.94 3.03
C LEU A 203 3.39 -6.99 4.15
N SER A 204 3.83 -6.65 5.37
CA SER A 204 3.82 -7.59 6.51
C SER A 204 2.42 -8.04 6.90
N TYR A 205 1.39 -7.25 6.56
CA TYR A 205 -0.01 -7.56 6.84
C TYR A 205 -0.69 -8.34 5.72
N LEU A 206 -0.01 -8.65 4.61
CA LEU A 206 -0.61 -9.28 3.44
C LEU A 206 -1.00 -10.75 3.65
N ASN A 207 -0.45 -11.42 4.69
CA ASN A 207 -0.61 -12.85 4.91
C ASN A 207 -0.12 -13.70 3.71
N ARG A 208 1.05 -13.31 3.18
CA ARG A 208 1.76 -13.99 2.09
C ARG A 208 3.25 -14.07 2.43
N ASP A 209 3.92 -15.05 1.85
CA ASP A 209 5.36 -15.21 1.98
C ASP A 209 6.10 -14.09 1.22
N LEU A 210 6.81 -13.22 1.94
CA LEU A 210 7.51 -12.08 1.36
C LEU A 210 8.59 -12.51 0.35
N SER A 211 9.12 -13.74 0.39
CA SER A 211 10.06 -14.19 -0.64
C SER A 211 9.41 -14.36 -2.02
N LYS A 212 8.07 -14.34 -2.09
CA LYS A 212 7.26 -14.56 -3.29
C LYS A 212 6.33 -13.39 -3.62
N VAL A 213 6.54 -12.24 -2.98
CA VAL A 213 5.71 -11.05 -3.14
C VAL A 213 6.48 -9.97 -3.92
N ILE A 214 5.85 -9.40 -4.93
CA ILE A 214 6.40 -8.28 -5.72
C ILE A 214 5.40 -7.14 -5.71
N LEU A 215 5.82 -5.93 -5.33
CA LEU A 215 5.02 -4.71 -5.36
C LEU A 215 5.48 -3.79 -6.49
N LEU A 216 4.60 -3.50 -7.44
CA LEU A 216 4.83 -2.52 -8.50
C LEU A 216 4.12 -1.21 -8.16
N ASP A 217 4.89 -0.15 -7.91
CA ASP A 217 4.37 1.16 -7.55
C ASP A 217 5.06 2.28 -8.34
N THR A 218 4.49 3.48 -8.29
CA THR A 218 5.05 4.68 -8.94
C THR A 218 5.55 5.70 -7.92
N HIS A 219 5.14 5.57 -6.66
CA HIS A 219 5.56 6.47 -5.59
C HIS A 219 6.53 5.74 -4.64
N PRO A 220 7.74 6.30 -4.42
CA PRO A 220 8.72 5.70 -3.51
C PRO A 220 8.25 5.72 -2.05
N GLU A 221 7.33 6.62 -1.68
CA GLU A 221 6.80 6.69 -0.32
C GLU A 221 5.97 5.45 0.04
N HIS A 222 5.23 4.89 -0.93
CA HIS A 222 4.38 3.73 -0.69
C HIS A 222 5.21 2.48 -0.34
N VAL A 223 6.42 2.38 -0.89
CA VAL A 223 7.29 1.20 -0.77
C VAL A 223 8.28 1.31 0.39
N ALA A 224 8.26 2.40 1.15
CA ALA A 224 9.25 2.71 2.18
C ALA A 224 9.45 1.60 3.23
N THR A 225 8.43 0.80 3.50
CA THR A 225 8.51 -0.31 4.47
C THR A 225 9.22 -1.56 3.93
N HIS A 226 9.15 -1.81 2.62
CA HIS A 226 9.64 -3.05 1.98
C HIS A 226 10.25 -2.74 0.60
N PRO A 227 11.33 -1.93 0.53
CA PRO A 227 11.96 -1.56 -0.73
C PRO A 227 12.49 -2.79 -1.50
N GLU A 228 12.95 -3.83 -0.81
CA GLU A 228 13.51 -5.06 -1.39
C GLU A 228 12.50 -5.91 -2.16
N ASN A 229 11.21 -5.72 -1.88
CA ASN A 229 10.10 -6.40 -2.55
C ASN A 229 9.45 -5.54 -3.63
N SER A 230 9.96 -4.33 -3.85
CA SER A 230 9.25 -3.30 -4.60
C SER A 230 10.01 -2.83 -5.83
N ILE A 231 9.29 -2.56 -6.91
CA ILE A 231 9.81 -1.94 -8.12
C ILE A 231 9.10 -0.62 -8.30
N VAL A 232 9.86 0.47 -8.29
CA VAL A 232 9.34 1.82 -8.52
C VAL A 232 9.45 2.15 -10.01
N VAL A 233 8.30 2.26 -10.68
CA VAL A 233 8.20 2.56 -12.12
C VAL A 233 7.90 4.05 -12.32
N PRO A 234 8.35 4.67 -13.42
CA PRO A 234 7.96 6.03 -13.75
C PRO A 234 6.44 6.18 -13.85
N LYS A 235 5.93 7.30 -13.32
CA LYS A 235 4.52 7.68 -13.43
C LYS A 235 4.09 7.85 -14.89
N TRP A 236 2.94 7.30 -15.22
CA TRP A 236 2.33 7.48 -16.53
C TRP A 236 1.46 8.74 -16.56
N THR A 237 1.79 9.67 -17.45
CA THR A 237 1.14 10.98 -17.56
C THR A 237 -0.03 11.01 -18.57
N GLY A 238 -0.47 9.85 -19.06
CA GLY A 238 -1.55 9.77 -20.04
C GLY A 238 -1.11 9.66 -21.51
N ASN A 239 0.20 9.54 -21.78
CA ASN A 239 0.71 9.41 -23.15
C ASN A 239 0.23 8.09 -23.80
N PRO A 240 -0.48 8.12 -24.95
CA PRO A 240 -0.95 6.92 -25.64
C PRO A 240 0.17 6.09 -26.29
N GLY A 241 1.34 6.68 -26.52
CA GLY A 241 2.52 5.99 -27.06
C GLY A 241 3.36 5.25 -26.00
N ASP A 242 2.93 5.26 -24.74
CA ASP A 242 3.66 4.58 -23.66
C ASP A 242 3.67 3.06 -23.86
N LYS A 243 4.87 2.48 -23.75
CA LYS A 243 5.08 1.02 -23.81
C LYS A 243 5.70 0.48 -22.52
N GLY A 244 5.86 1.31 -21.49
CA GLY A 244 6.58 0.94 -20.27
C GLY A 244 5.95 -0.25 -19.53
N LEU A 245 4.61 -0.30 -19.47
CA LEU A 245 3.91 -1.39 -18.80
C LEU A 245 4.09 -2.74 -19.54
N VAL A 246 3.96 -2.73 -20.87
CA VAL A 246 4.14 -3.94 -21.70
C VAL A 246 5.60 -4.40 -21.69
N ALA A 247 6.55 -3.46 -21.67
CA ALA A 247 7.98 -3.77 -21.61
C ALA A 247 8.39 -4.45 -20.29
N MET A 248 7.59 -4.33 -19.22
CA MET A 248 7.82 -5.01 -17.95
C MET A 248 7.43 -6.50 -17.98
N ILE A 249 6.57 -6.91 -18.93
CA ILE A 249 6.04 -8.27 -19.01
C ILE A 249 7.14 -9.33 -19.08
N PRO A 250 8.15 -9.24 -19.98
CA PRO A 250 9.19 -10.28 -20.09
C PRO A 250 9.98 -10.48 -18.79
N PHE A 251 10.21 -9.41 -18.03
CA PHE A 251 10.88 -9.48 -16.74
C PHE A 251 10.02 -10.24 -15.72
N LEU A 252 8.75 -9.85 -15.54
CA LEU A 252 7.86 -10.51 -14.59
C LEU A 252 7.54 -11.95 -15.03
N GLU A 253 7.39 -12.20 -16.31
CA GLU A 253 7.22 -13.53 -16.87
C GLU A 253 8.39 -14.44 -16.53
N SER A 254 9.63 -13.95 -16.66
CA SER A 254 10.82 -14.74 -16.34
C SER A 254 10.81 -15.28 -14.91
N ILE A 255 10.43 -14.45 -13.93
CA ILE A 255 10.31 -14.85 -12.53
C ILE A 255 9.22 -15.92 -12.37
N GLY A 256 8.08 -15.77 -13.06
CA GLY A 256 6.97 -16.72 -13.02
C GLY A 256 7.31 -18.09 -13.63
N ILE A 257 8.13 -18.11 -14.67
CA ILE A 257 8.58 -19.34 -15.36
C ILE A 257 9.68 -20.05 -14.57
N TYR A 258 10.73 -19.33 -14.17
CA TYR A 258 11.88 -19.95 -13.49
C TYR A 258 11.64 -20.31 -12.04
N LYS A 259 10.63 -19.68 -11.42
CA LYS A 259 10.21 -19.93 -10.05
C LYS A 259 11.37 -19.89 -9.03
N PRO A 260 12.09 -18.75 -8.90
CA PRO A 260 13.13 -18.59 -7.91
C PRO A 260 12.57 -18.71 -6.48
N GLN A 261 13.34 -19.30 -5.56
CA GLN A 261 12.89 -19.45 -4.17
C GLN A 261 12.64 -18.11 -3.45
N ASP A 262 13.41 -17.08 -3.82
CA ASP A 262 13.30 -15.73 -3.30
C ASP A 262 13.46 -14.71 -4.43
N VAL A 263 12.50 -13.79 -4.54
CA VAL A 263 12.50 -12.72 -5.55
C VAL A 263 13.38 -11.53 -5.16
N ARG A 264 13.62 -11.30 -3.87
CA ARG A 264 14.28 -10.08 -3.36
C ARG A 264 15.69 -9.85 -3.93
N PRO A 265 16.58 -10.86 -4.01
CA PRO A 265 17.91 -10.67 -4.59
C PRO A 265 17.86 -10.28 -6.07
N ILE A 266 16.86 -10.81 -6.80
CA ILE A 266 16.64 -10.48 -8.20
C ILE A 266 16.21 -9.03 -8.30
N LEU A 267 15.22 -8.59 -7.51
CA LEU A 267 14.74 -7.21 -7.52
C LEU A 267 15.86 -6.21 -7.16
N GLN A 268 16.66 -6.51 -6.15
CA GLN A 268 17.80 -5.68 -5.74
C GLN A 268 18.84 -5.48 -6.86
N ALA A 269 19.06 -6.49 -7.72
CA ALA A 269 20.00 -6.36 -8.84
C ALA A 269 19.59 -5.31 -9.89
N TYR A 270 18.29 -4.99 -9.95
CA TYR A 270 17.70 -3.99 -10.84
C TYR A 270 17.32 -2.69 -10.12
N GLU A 271 17.64 -2.54 -8.83
CA GLU A 271 17.35 -1.33 -8.07
C GLU A 271 18.03 -0.09 -8.69
N GLY A 272 17.27 1.00 -8.84
CA GLY A 272 17.76 2.25 -9.44
C GLY A 272 17.99 2.22 -10.95
N LYS A 273 17.69 1.10 -11.63
CA LYS A 273 17.81 0.96 -13.08
C LYS A 273 16.44 0.89 -13.75
N ASP A 274 16.41 1.16 -15.06
CA ASP A 274 15.21 0.94 -15.86
C ASP A 274 15.06 -0.56 -16.17
N VAL A 275 14.23 -1.24 -15.37
CA VAL A 275 14.11 -2.72 -15.35
C VAL A 275 13.87 -3.30 -16.74
N PRO A 276 12.91 -2.81 -17.55
CA PRO A 276 12.67 -3.32 -18.89
C PRO A 276 13.88 -3.20 -19.83
N LEU A 277 14.60 -2.06 -19.80
CA LEU A 277 15.73 -1.83 -20.69
C LEU A 277 16.93 -2.71 -20.30
N GLU A 278 17.25 -2.79 -19.02
CA GLU A 278 18.36 -3.61 -18.54
C GLU A 278 18.09 -5.10 -18.70
N TYR A 279 16.84 -5.53 -18.49
CA TYR A 279 16.44 -6.91 -18.75
C TYR A 279 16.55 -7.25 -20.24
N ALA A 280 16.07 -6.38 -21.14
CA ALA A 280 16.18 -6.58 -22.58
C ALA A 280 17.65 -6.66 -23.06
N LYS A 281 18.55 -5.83 -22.50
CA LYS A 281 19.99 -5.92 -22.78
C LYS A 281 20.58 -7.25 -22.33
N LYS A 282 20.32 -7.66 -21.09
CA LYS A 282 20.79 -8.95 -20.56
C LYS A 282 20.28 -10.12 -21.39
N GLU A 283 19.01 -10.09 -21.79
CA GLU A 283 18.42 -11.13 -22.63
C GLU A 283 19.09 -11.19 -24.00
N ALA A 284 19.35 -10.04 -24.63
CA ALA A 284 20.04 -9.96 -25.92
C ALA A 284 21.47 -10.50 -25.84
N GLU A 285 22.25 -10.08 -24.84
CA GLU A 285 23.61 -10.59 -24.60
C GLU A 285 23.61 -12.10 -24.40
N ALA A 286 22.67 -12.61 -23.61
CA ALA A 286 22.62 -14.02 -23.28
C ALA A 286 22.15 -14.86 -24.48
N ARG A 287 21.27 -14.32 -25.33
CA ARG A 287 20.91 -14.90 -26.63
C ARG A 287 22.09 -14.94 -27.58
N GLU A 288 22.90 -13.88 -27.64
CA GLU A 288 24.11 -13.83 -28.46
C GLU A 288 25.16 -14.86 -28.00
N ARG A 289 25.40 -14.98 -26.68
CA ARG A 289 26.28 -16.00 -26.10
C ARG A 289 25.82 -17.41 -26.46
N HIS A 290 24.53 -17.68 -26.31
CA HIS A 290 23.96 -18.98 -26.67
C HIS A 290 24.11 -19.29 -28.17
N ILE A 291 23.91 -18.31 -29.06
CA ILE A 291 24.13 -18.45 -30.50
C ILE A 291 25.62 -18.69 -30.81
N ALA A 292 26.53 -18.01 -30.13
CA ALA A 292 27.97 -18.19 -30.30
C ALA A 292 28.41 -19.61 -29.87
N GLU A 293 27.96 -20.07 -28.70
CA GLU A 293 28.22 -21.44 -28.22
C GLU A 293 27.66 -22.50 -29.18
N TRP A 294 26.47 -22.27 -29.74
CA TRP A 294 25.88 -23.15 -30.73
C TRP A 294 26.71 -23.19 -32.03
N LYS A 295 27.19 -22.02 -32.49
CA LYS A 295 28.10 -21.93 -33.67
C LYS A 295 29.43 -22.64 -33.42
N ASP A 296 30.00 -22.55 -32.22
CA ASP A 296 31.25 -23.24 -31.89
C ASP A 296 31.06 -24.75 -31.76
N LYS A 297 29.98 -25.21 -31.13
CA LYS A 297 29.62 -26.65 -31.06
C LYS A 297 29.36 -27.25 -32.45
N SER A 298 28.66 -26.51 -33.32
CA SER A 298 28.40 -26.94 -34.71
C SER A 298 29.66 -26.93 -35.57
N ARG A 299 30.60 -25.99 -35.35
CA ARG A 299 31.92 -26.03 -36.00
C ARG A 299 32.77 -27.22 -35.56
N GLY A 300 32.70 -27.61 -34.28
CA GLY A 300 33.34 -28.82 -33.77
C GLY A 300 32.83 -30.10 -34.44
N LEU A 301 31.54 -30.17 -34.77
CA LEU A 301 30.93 -31.27 -35.52
C LEU A 301 31.30 -31.26 -37.02
N ALA A 302 31.65 -30.11 -37.60
CA ALA A 302 32.10 -30.00 -38.99
C ALA A 302 33.59 -30.33 -39.18
N ALA A 303 34.40 -30.24 -38.12
CA ALA A 303 35.84 -30.53 -38.15
C ALA A 303 36.21 -31.96 -37.69
N GLY A 304 35.30 -32.68 -37.03
CA GLY A 304 35.44 -34.09 -36.66
C GLY A 304 34.72 -34.99 -37.66
N GLY A 305 35.48 -35.78 -38.43
CA GLY A 305 34.97 -36.62 -39.50
C GLY A 305 33.81 -37.54 -39.11
N PHE A 306 32.98 -37.85 -40.11
CA PHE A 306 31.90 -38.85 -40.10
C PHE A 306 32.15 -40.01 -39.13
N THR A 307 31.57 -39.94 -37.93
CA THR A 307 31.53 -41.08 -37.00
C THR A 307 30.36 -41.98 -37.39
N LEU A 308 30.63 -43.28 -37.59
CA LEU A 308 29.69 -44.35 -37.98
C LEU A 308 28.36 -44.39 -37.18
N SER A 309 28.33 -43.79 -35.98
CA SER A 309 27.13 -43.60 -35.15
C SER A 309 26.08 -42.65 -35.76
N SER A 310 26.47 -41.70 -36.63
CA SER A 310 25.52 -40.79 -37.29
C SER A 310 24.80 -41.41 -38.49
N LEU A 311 25.25 -42.57 -38.99
CA LEU A 311 24.70 -43.25 -40.17
C LEU A 311 23.67 -44.33 -39.82
N PHE A 312 23.69 -44.86 -38.59
CA PHE A 312 22.82 -45.97 -38.14
C PHE A 312 21.72 -45.55 -37.16
N GLY A 313 21.41 -44.26 -37.06
CA GLY A 313 20.21 -43.80 -36.34
C GLY A 313 20.19 -44.12 -34.84
N VAL A 314 21.34 -44.37 -34.22
CA VAL A 314 21.44 -44.41 -32.75
C VAL A 314 21.63 -42.98 -32.29
N THR A 315 20.53 -42.24 -32.26
CA THR A 315 20.42 -41.05 -31.42
C THR A 315 20.55 -41.53 -29.98
N THR A 316 21.74 -41.49 -29.40
CA THR A 316 21.86 -41.47 -27.94
C THR A 316 21.04 -40.29 -27.48
N ASP A 317 19.94 -40.57 -26.78
CA ASP A 317 18.97 -39.62 -26.25
C ASP A 317 19.62 -38.29 -25.86
N VAL A 318 19.65 -37.36 -26.81
CA VAL A 318 19.71 -35.95 -26.48
C VAL A 318 18.28 -35.68 -26.09
N GLY A 319 17.99 -35.97 -24.81
CA GLY A 319 16.74 -35.65 -24.18
C GLY A 319 16.33 -34.25 -24.64
N VAL A 320 15.06 -34.14 -25.02
CA VAL A 320 14.38 -32.89 -25.37
C VAL A 320 14.76 -31.85 -24.31
N LEU A 321 15.83 -31.09 -24.59
CA LEU A 321 16.32 -30.03 -23.74
C LEU A 321 15.41 -28.85 -24.05
N GLU A 322 14.30 -28.86 -23.32
CA GLU A 322 13.51 -27.72 -22.91
C GLU A 322 14.28 -26.41 -23.11
N SER A 323 13.70 -25.49 -23.89
CA SER A 323 14.26 -24.17 -24.19
C SER A 323 14.43 -23.37 -22.90
N ARG A 324 15.51 -23.63 -22.17
CA ARG A 324 15.88 -22.86 -21.00
C ARG A 324 16.64 -21.65 -21.50
N SER A 325 15.94 -20.54 -21.59
CA SER A 325 16.54 -19.23 -21.73
C SER A 325 17.62 -19.07 -20.63
N PRO A 326 18.70 -18.35 -20.95
CA PRO A 326 19.90 -18.35 -20.12
C PRO A 326 19.61 -17.78 -18.73
N VAL A 327 20.02 -18.56 -17.72
CA VAL A 327 19.94 -18.24 -16.30
C VAL A 327 20.82 -17.03 -16.04
N THR A 328 20.21 -15.90 -15.71
CA THR A 328 20.93 -14.74 -15.16
C THR A 328 20.43 -14.56 -13.72
N PHE A 329 21.34 -14.76 -12.76
CA PHE A 329 21.19 -14.28 -11.38
C PHE A 329 21.98 -12.98 -11.26
#